data_AF-A0A1J5ED64-F1
#
_entry.id   AF-A0A1J5ED64-F1
#
_cell.length_a   1.000
_cell.length_b   1.000
_cell.length_c   1.000
_cell.angle_alpha   90.00
_cell.angle_beta   90.00
_cell.angle_gamma   90.00
#
_symmetry.space_group_name_H-M   'P 1'
#
loop_
_entity.id
_entity.type
_entity.pdbx_description
1 polymer ?
#
loop_
_entity_poly.entity_id
_entity_poly.type
_entity_poly.pdbx_seq_one_letter_code
_entity_poly.pdbx_strand_id
1 'polypeptide(L)'
;MLQHDLPADTAIYSCTRLDQALRSLEEPLAAGEPPALIVFDHGDPPTPETIRFCERLHSCIPEAWIVELVSSKMPLPKNPGDSFWVKKPVCQEDWVDVLQHVFLQAATPQWSNADSSKR
;
A
#
# COMPACT_ATOMS: atom_id res chain seq x y z
N MET A 1 2.90 6.43 28.53
CA MET A 1 3.41 7.43 27.58
C MET A 1 4.24 6.65 26.56
N LEU A 2 3.82 6.42 25.32
CA LEU A 2 3.15 7.30 24.36
C LEU A 2 1.76 6.78 23.97
N GLN A 3 0.73 7.53 24.30
CA GLN A 3 -0.58 7.40 23.66
C GLN A 3 -0.48 8.11 22.32
N HIS A 4 -0.76 7.34 21.28
CA HIS A 4 -1.03 7.71 19.90
C HIS A 4 -1.59 9.13 19.71
N ASP A 5 -0.73 10.10 19.43
CA ASP A 5 -1.10 11.26 18.61
C ASP A 5 -1.00 10.82 17.14
N LEU A 6 -1.93 9.95 16.71
CA LEU A 6 -2.31 9.95 15.31
C LEU A 6 -2.95 11.33 15.07
N PRO A 7 -2.50 12.11 14.08
CA PRO A 7 -3.16 13.38 13.76
C PRO A 7 -4.65 13.14 13.62
N ALA A 8 -5.44 13.93 14.33
CA ALA A 8 -6.89 13.80 14.44
C ALA A 8 -7.65 13.89 13.09
N ASP A 9 -6.93 14.17 11.99
CA ASP A 9 -7.44 14.27 10.61
C ASP A 9 -7.11 13.07 9.73
N THR A 10 -6.80 11.89 10.29
CA THR A 10 -6.59 10.69 9.46
C THR A 10 -7.94 10.10 9.06
N ALA A 11 -8.50 10.57 7.94
CA ALA A 11 -9.69 9.98 7.35
C ALA A 11 -9.39 8.57 6.84
N ILE A 12 -10.03 7.55 7.44
CA ILE A 12 -9.91 6.16 7.00
C ILE A 12 -11.08 5.84 6.08
N TYR A 13 -10.78 5.41 4.86
CA TYR A 13 -11.76 4.98 3.88
C TYR A 13 -11.64 3.48 3.63
N SER A 14 -12.75 2.77 3.81
CA SER A 14 -12.84 1.34 3.48
C SER A 14 -13.68 1.16 2.22
N CYS A 15 -13.10 0.52 1.21
CA CYS A 15 -13.78 0.24 -0.06
C CYS A 15 -13.96 -1.27 -0.23
N THR A 16 -15.15 -1.69 -0.64
CA THR A 16 -15.43 -3.12 -0.91
C THR A 16 -15.33 -3.47 -2.39
N ARG A 17 -15.19 -2.46 -3.26
CA ARG A 17 -15.13 -2.59 -4.72
C ARG A 17 -14.12 -1.62 -5.31
N LEU A 18 -13.52 -1.99 -6.45
CA LEU A 18 -12.50 -1.18 -7.12
C LEU A 18 -13.03 0.17 -7.62
N ASP A 19 -14.30 0.23 -8.05
CA ASP A 19 -14.93 1.48 -8.49
C ASP A 19 -15.10 2.48 -7.35
N GLN A 20 -15.38 2.00 -6.13
CA GLN A 20 -15.41 2.82 -4.93
C GLN A 20 -14.02 3.32 -4.56
N ALA A 21 -13.01 2.45 -4.65
CA ALA A 21 -11.63 2.81 -4.38
C ALA A 21 -11.16 3.94 -5.32
N LEU A 22 -11.44 3.84 -6.63
CA LEU A 22 -11.13 4.91 -7.59
C LEU A 22 -11.76 6.24 -7.19
N ARG A 23 -13.08 6.24 -6.92
CA ARG A 23 -13.78 7.47 -6.53
C ARG A 23 -13.26 8.05 -5.22
N SER A 24 -12.90 7.20 -4.26
CA SER A 24 -12.33 7.66 -2.98
C SER A 24 -10.95 8.30 -3.14
N LEU A 25 -10.23 7.99 -4.22
CA LEU A 25 -8.93 8.56 -4.53
C LEU A 25 -9.04 9.86 -5.36
N GLU A 26 -10.11 10.06 -6.11
CA GLU A 26 -10.27 11.22 -7.02
C GLU A 26 -10.12 12.57 -6.30
N GLU A 27 -10.86 12.77 -5.22
CA GLU A 27 -10.88 14.04 -4.48
C GLU A 27 -9.56 14.32 -3.74
N PRO A 28 -9.00 13.39 -2.94
CA PRO A 28 -7.70 13.59 -2.29
C PRO A 28 -6.56 13.84 -3.29
N LEU A 29 -6.53 13.10 -4.41
CA LEU A 29 -5.51 13.31 -5.44
C LEU A 29 -5.68 14.68 -6.14
N ALA A 30 -6.91 15.11 -6.42
CA ALA A 30 -7.16 16.43 -7.01
C ALA A 30 -6.80 17.59 -6.07
N ALA A 31 -6.93 17.38 -4.76
CA ALA A 31 -6.54 18.35 -3.74
C ALA A 31 -5.02 18.39 -3.48
N GLY A 32 -4.25 17.46 -4.05
CA GLY A 32 -2.81 17.34 -3.78
C GLY A 32 -2.49 16.71 -2.42
N GLU A 33 -3.44 15.99 -1.84
CA GLU A 33 -3.34 15.33 -0.54
C GLU A 33 -3.53 13.81 -0.72
N PRO A 34 -2.57 13.10 -1.36
CA PRO A 34 -2.68 11.65 -1.55
C PRO A 34 -2.70 10.93 -0.19
N PRO A 35 -3.36 9.75 -0.13
CA PRO A 35 -3.33 8.95 1.09
C PRO A 35 -1.89 8.52 1.43
N ALA A 36 -1.51 8.62 2.69
CA ALA A 36 -0.18 8.16 3.13
C ALA A 36 -0.01 6.64 3.05
N LEU A 37 -1.09 5.88 3.28
CA LEU A 37 -1.08 4.42 3.28
C LEU A 37 -2.32 3.88 2.55
N ILE A 38 -2.10 2.93 1.65
CA ILE A 38 -3.13 2.14 1.00
C ILE A 38 -2.92 0.68 1.36
N VAL A 39 -3.97 0.03 1.86
CA VAL A 39 -3.99 -1.41 2.09
C VAL A 39 -4.84 -2.04 0.99
N PHE A 40 -4.23 -2.85 0.14
CA PHE A 40 -4.89 -3.44 -1.01
C PHE A 40 -5.03 -4.95 -0.86
N ASP A 41 -6.26 -5.44 -0.92
CA ASP A 41 -6.53 -6.88 -0.94
C ASP A 41 -6.77 -7.37 -2.37
N HIS A 42 -5.90 -8.26 -2.86
CA HIS A 42 -6.03 -8.88 -4.18
C HIS A 42 -7.21 -9.86 -4.31
N GLY A 43 -7.77 -10.32 -3.21
CA GLY A 43 -8.73 -11.43 -3.11
C GLY A 43 -8.05 -12.80 -2.99
N ASP A 44 -8.85 -13.85 -2.83
CA ASP A 44 -8.39 -15.24 -2.97
C ASP A 44 -9.46 -16.09 -3.70
N PRO A 45 -9.23 -16.47 -4.97
CA PRO A 45 -8.03 -16.21 -5.76
C PRO A 45 -7.94 -14.75 -6.24
N PRO A 46 -6.72 -14.25 -6.54
CA PRO A 46 -6.54 -12.95 -7.17
C PRO A 46 -7.12 -12.94 -8.58
N THR A 47 -7.65 -11.80 -9.01
CA THR A 47 -8.19 -11.63 -10.37
C THR A 47 -7.25 -10.78 -11.22
N PRO A 48 -7.27 -10.92 -12.56
CA PRO A 48 -6.50 -10.03 -13.44
C PRO A 48 -6.85 -8.55 -13.25
N GLU A 49 -8.08 -8.26 -12.83
CA GLU A 49 -8.54 -6.90 -12.56
C GLU A 49 -7.90 -6.32 -11.29
N THR A 50 -7.86 -7.09 -10.19
CA THR A 50 -7.24 -6.64 -8.94
C THR A 50 -5.73 -6.45 -9.08
N ILE A 51 -5.06 -7.35 -9.82
CA ILE A 51 -3.62 -7.23 -10.12
C ILE A 51 -3.33 -5.93 -10.89
N ARG A 52 -4.04 -5.70 -12.00
CA ARG A 52 -3.86 -4.48 -12.82
C ARG A 52 -4.19 -3.21 -12.04
N PHE A 53 -5.17 -3.28 -11.14
CA PHE A 53 -5.50 -2.15 -10.30
C PHE A 53 -4.37 -1.80 -9.35
N CYS A 54 -3.78 -2.82 -8.71
CA CYS A 54 -2.63 -2.62 -7.83
C CYS A 54 -1.43 -2.03 -8.59
N GLU A 55 -1.09 -2.58 -9.76
CA GLU A 55 -0.03 -2.03 -10.63
C GLU A 55 -0.25 -0.54 -10.97
N ARG A 56 -1.52 -0.14 -11.20
CA ARG A 56 -1.87 1.26 -11.41
C ARG A 56 -1.67 2.12 -10.16
N LEU A 57 -2.03 1.62 -8.97
CA LEU A 57 -1.79 2.35 -7.72
C LEU A 57 -0.30 2.68 -7.55
N HIS A 58 0.56 1.66 -7.71
CA HIS A 58 2.02 1.82 -7.66
C HIS A 58 2.54 2.83 -8.69
N SER A 59 1.94 2.89 -9.88
CA SER A 59 2.38 3.78 -10.95
C SER A 59 1.86 5.22 -10.79
N CYS A 60 0.74 5.42 -10.11
CA CYS A 60 0.03 6.70 -10.08
C CYS A 60 0.11 7.45 -8.74
N ILE A 61 0.45 6.79 -7.64
CA ILE A 61 0.47 7.39 -6.30
C ILE A 61 1.80 7.06 -5.62
N PRO A 62 2.93 7.60 -6.11
CA PRO A 62 4.26 7.27 -5.59
C PRO A 62 4.48 7.74 -4.14
N GLU A 63 3.68 8.71 -3.67
CA GLU A 63 3.73 9.25 -2.31
C GLU A 63 3.05 8.33 -1.28
N ALA A 64 2.27 7.35 -1.73
CA ALA A 64 1.57 6.41 -0.86
C ALA A 64 2.41 5.15 -0.60
N TRP A 65 2.44 4.69 0.64
CA TRP A 65 2.85 3.32 0.92
C TRP A 65 1.72 2.37 0.54
N ILE A 66 2.02 1.33 -0.25
CA ILE A 66 1.04 0.33 -0.67
C ILE A 66 1.40 -1.00 0.00
N VAL A 67 0.52 -1.46 0.88
CA VAL A 67 0.62 -2.78 1.53
C VAL A 67 -0.38 -3.72 0.86
N GLU A 68 0.12 -4.78 0.26
CA GLU A 68 -0.68 -5.75 -0.48
C GLU A 68 -0.95 -7.01 0.37
N LEU A 69 -2.22 -7.39 0.49
CA LEU A 69 -2.62 -8.65 1.09
C LEU A 69 -2.65 -9.73 0.00
N VAL A 70 -1.73 -10.68 0.07
CA VAL A 70 -1.51 -11.67 -0.99
C VAL A 70 -1.84 -13.09 -0.52
N SER A 71 -2.50 -13.89 -1.37
CA SER A 71 -2.69 -15.32 -1.12
C SER A 71 -1.52 -16.13 -1.68
N SER A 72 -1.42 -17.41 -1.31
CA SER A 72 -0.40 -18.33 -1.85
C SER A 72 -0.50 -18.55 -3.36
N LYS A 73 -1.62 -18.18 -3.98
CA LYS A 73 -1.88 -18.28 -5.43
C LYS A 73 -1.50 -17.01 -6.20
N MET A 74 -0.97 -15.99 -5.53
CA MET A 74 -0.60 -14.73 -6.18
C MET A 74 0.56 -14.98 -7.16
N PRO A 75 0.41 -14.60 -8.44
CA PRO A 75 1.52 -14.66 -9.37
C PRO A 75 2.57 -13.63 -8.95
N LEU A 76 3.59 -14.07 -8.22
CA LEU A 76 4.64 -13.19 -7.70
C LEU A 76 5.24 -12.36 -8.85
N PRO A 77 5.22 -11.02 -8.77
CA PRO A 77 5.87 -10.19 -9.77
C PRO A 77 7.38 -10.41 -9.75
N LYS A 78 8.02 -10.22 -10.91
CA LYS A 78 9.47 -10.47 -11.10
C LYS A 78 10.37 -9.52 -10.30
N ASN A 79 9.83 -8.38 -9.85
CA ASN A 79 10.56 -7.35 -9.10
C ASN A 79 9.86 -7.08 -7.76
N PRO A 80 10.18 -7.83 -6.70
CA PRO A 80 9.59 -7.67 -5.36
C PRO A 80 10.16 -6.46 -4.57
N GLY A 81 11.03 -5.65 -5.17
CA GLY A 81 11.86 -4.67 -4.46
C GLY A 81 11.12 -3.48 -3.84
N ASP A 82 9.92 -3.15 -4.34
CA ASP A 82 9.22 -1.90 -4.00
C ASP A 82 7.80 -2.12 -3.44
N SER A 83 7.45 -3.36 -3.11
CA SER A 83 6.11 -3.73 -2.60
C SER A 83 6.18 -4.30 -1.18
N PHE A 84 5.26 -3.85 -0.32
CA PHE A 84 5.10 -4.40 1.03
C PHE A 84 4.00 -5.46 1.01
N TRP A 85 4.35 -6.73 1.23
CA TRP A 85 3.39 -7.84 1.17
C TRP A 85 3.10 -8.42 2.55
N VAL A 86 1.82 -8.70 2.78
CA VAL A 86 1.36 -9.49 3.93
C VAL A 86 0.65 -10.72 3.40
N LYS A 87 1.14 -11.90 3.77
CA LYS A 87 0.54 -13.16 3.32
C LYS A 87 -0.74 -13.45 4.09
N LYS A 88 -1.73 -13.99 3.40
CA LYS A 88 -2.95 -14.50 4.02
C LYS A 88 -2.76 -15.94 4.53
N PRO A 89 -3.37 -16.32 5.67
CA PRO A 89 -4.17 -15.47 6.56
C PRO A 89 -3.32 -14.44 7.29
N VAL A 90 -3.80 -13.19 7.38
CA VAL A 90 -3.06 -12.10 8.04
C VAL A 90 -3.02 -12.38 9.54
N CYS A 91 -1.82 -12.57 10.08
CA CYS A 91 -1.61 -12.61 11.52
C CYS A 91 -1.16 -11.24 12.04
N GLN A 92 -1.40 -10.99 13.32
CA GLN A 92 -1.09 -9.70 13.92
C GLN A 92 0.42 -9.40 13.93
N GLU A 93 1.25 -10.43 14.10
CA GLU A 93 2.72 -10.29 14.13
C GLU A 93 3.24 -9.80 12.78
N ASP A 94 2.90 -10.49 11.68
CA ASP A 94 3.29 -10.09 10.32
C ASP A 94 2.77 -8.68 9.97
N TRP A 95 1.55 -8.35 10.41
CA TRP A 95 0.97 -7.02 10.19
C TRP A 95 1.76 -5.92 10.91
N VAL A 96 2.09 -6.14 12.18
CA VAL A 96 2.87 -5.18 12.98
C VAL A 96 4.28 -5.01 12.39
N ASP A 97 4.92 -6.09 11.99
CA ASP A 97 6.26 -6.06 11.40
C ASP A 97 6.28 -5.25 10.09
N VAL A 98 5.30 -5.48 9.21
CA VAL A 98 5.17 -4.70 7.96
C VAL A 98 4.89 -3.23 8.23
N LEU A 99 3.97 -2.91 9.15
CA LEU A 99 3.70 -1.50 9.49
C LEU A 99 4.89 -0.81 10.14
N GLN A 100 5.63 -1.49 11.01
CA GLN A 100 6.86 -0.95 11.57
C GLN A 100 7.89 -0.66 10.48
N HIS A 101 8.04 -1.57 9.51
CA HIS A 101 8.94 -1.34 8.38
C HIS A 101 8.49 -0.14 7.53
N VAL A 102 7.19 -0.05 7.21
CA VAL A 102 6.60 1.04 6.42
C VAL A 102 6.77 2.40 7.09
N PHE A 103 6.41 2.52 8.38
CA PHE A 103 6.39 3.83 9.06
C PHE A 103 7.70 4.25 9.70
N LEU A 104 8.60 3.31 10.04
CA LEU A 104 9.83 3.61 10.78
C LEU A 104 11.11 3.38 9.96
N GLN A 105 11.07 2.51 8.95
CA GLN A 105 12.27 2.07 8.24
C GLN A 105 12.30 2.49 6.77
N ALA A 106 11.14 2.63 6.11
CA ALA A 106 11.05 3.18 4.77
C ALA A 106 11.24 4.71 4.80
N ALA A 107 12.47 5.17 4.59
CA ALA A 107 12.87 6.57 4.72
C ALA A 107 12.12 7.53 3.77
N THR A 108 11.57 7.04 2.66
CA THR A 108 10.65 7.79 1.80
C THR A 108 9.62 6.85 1.15
N PRO A 109 8.43 7.34 0.78
CA PRO A 109 7.53 6.62 -0.13
C PRO A 109 8.24 6.30 -1.45
N GLN A 110 8.21 5.03 -1.87
CA GLN A 110 8.64 4.34 -3.12
C GLN A 110 9.80 4.86 -4.01
N TRP A 111 10.39 6.04 -3.76
CA TRP A 111 11.34 6.76 -4.60
C TRP A 111 12.69 7.03 -3.92
N SER A 112 12.97 6.62 -2.67
CA SER A 112 14.36 6.76 -2.14
C SER A 112 15.34 5.79 -2.80
N ASN A 113 14.86 4.76 -3.50
CA ASN A 113 15.72 3.89 -4.28
C ASN A 113 16.14 4.50 -5.63
N ALA A 114 15.69 5.72 -5.97
CA ALA A 114 16.14 6.42 -7.18
C ALA A 114 17.62 6.88 -7.11
N ASP A 115 18.31 6.80 -5.96
CA ASP A 115 19.67 7.34 -5.85
C ASP A 115 20.63 6.56 -4.92
N SER A 116 20.68 5.23 -5.03
CA SER A 116 21.77 4.45 -4.39
C SER A 116 22.48 3.45 -5.30
N SER A 117 22.34 3.60 -6.63
CA SER A 117 23.14 2.83 -7.58
C SER A 117 23.71 3.72 -8.68
N LYS A 118 24.80 4.41 -8.35
CA LYS A 118 26.06 4.36 -9.11
C LYS A 118 27.18 5.04 -8.31
N ARG A 119 28.08 4.20 -7.78
CA ARG A 119 29.50 4.55 -7.63
C ARG A 119 30.12 4.77 -9.00
#